data_AF-A0A969BIL3-F1
#
_entry.id   AF-A0A969BIL3-F1
#
_cell.length_a   1.000
_cell.length_b   1.000
_cell.length_c   1.000
_cell.angle_alpha   90.00
_cell.angle_beta   90.00
_cell.angle_gamma   90.00
#
_symmetry.space_group_name_H-M   'P 1'
#
loop_
_entity.id
_entity.type
_entity.pdbx_description
1 polymer ?
#
loop_
_entity_poly.entity_id
_entity_poly.type
_entity_poly.pdbx_seq_one_letter_code
_entity_poly.pdbx_strand_id
1 'polypeptide(L)'
;MASAGNEGARPWQIITAPADGEDLLAVGGVTSEGVKSNGSSVGPSADGRIKPDVVALGVSTSTVKSNGNTGFASGTSLAAPLVTSLVAGLWQRYPELTNLEVMQLVRESASQASAPDNLLGYGIPNFRAPLT
;
A
#
# COMPACT_ATOMS: atom_id res chain seq x y z
N MET A 1 -9.21 -0.21 2.76
CA MET A 1 -7.95 0.13 2.08
C MET A 1 -8.23 1.07 0.92
N ALA A 2 -7.27 1.90 0.56
CA ALA A 2 -7.33 2.77 -0.62
C ALA A 2 -5.97 2.79 -1.34
N SER A 3 -5.98 3.02 -2.65
CA SER A 3 -4.74 3.33 -3.37
C SER A 3 -4.29 4.75 -3.03
N ALA A 4 -2.98 4.97 -2.89
CA ALA A 4 -2.44 6.28 -2.53
C ALA A 4 -2.69 7.37 -3.58
N GLY A 5 -3.03 6.98 -4.81
CA GLY A 5 -3.15 7.89 -5.95
C GLY A 5 -1.96 7.81 -6.89
N ASN A 6 -2.12 8.39 -8.08
CA ASN A 6 -1.12 8.37 -9.15
C ASN A 6 -0.60 9.80 -9.46
N GLU A 7 -0.52 10.65 -8.42
CA GLU A 7 -0.18 12.06 -8.56
C GLU A 7 1.32 12.35 -8.41
N GLY A 8 2.14 11.36 -8.06
CA GLY A 8 3.56 11.54 -7.71
C GLY A 8 4.45 12.19 -8.78
N ALA A 9 4.03 12.12 -10.05
CA ALA A 9 4.72 12.76 -11.18
C ALA A 9 3.99 14.00 -11.72
N ARG A 10 2.92 14.44 -11.05
CA ARG A 10 2.08 15.58 -11.41
C ARG A 10 2.33 16.75 -10.45
N PRO A 11 1.89 17.98 -10.74
CA PRO A 11 2.13 19.11 -9.84
C PRO A 11 1.61 18.92 -8.41
N TRP A 12 0.54 18.13 -8.21
CA TRP A 12 -0.02 17.86 -6.89
C TRP A 12 0.89 16.98 -6.02
N GLN A 13 1.42 15.87 -6.56
CA GLN A 13 2.33 14.91 -5.91
C GLN A 13 1.79 14.15 -4.69
N ILE A 14 0.90 14.77 -3.93
CA ILE A 14 0.53 14.35 -2.59
C ILE A 14 -0.62 13.34 -2.65
N ILE A 15 -0.77 12.56 -1.60
CA ILE A 15 -1.89 11.64 -1.38
C ILE A 15 -3.23 12.39 -1.49
N THR A 16 -4.23 11.72 -2.03
CA THR A 16 -5.57 12.29 -2.26
C THR A 16 -6.63 11.53 -1.47
N ALA A 17 -7.76 12.19 -1.20
CA ALA A 17 -8.92 11.51 -0.65
C ALA A 17 -9.38 10.33 -1.52
N PRO A 18 -9.81 9.21 -0.92
CA PRO A 18 -9.92 8.97 0.52
C PRO A 18 -8.64 8.43 1.19
N ALA A 19 -7.52 8.30 0.47
CA ALA A 19 -6.33 7.62 0.98
C ALA A 19 -5.60 8.39 2.10
N ASP A 20 -5.93 9.65 2.30
CA ASP A 20 -5.52 10.48 3.43
C ASP A 20 -6.28 10.16 4.74
N GLY A 21 -7.32 9.32 4.72
CA GLY A 21 -8.09 8.94 5.92
C GLY A 21 -7.28 8.24 7.01
N GLU A 22 -7.71 8.38 8.27
CA GLU A 22 -7.04 7.83 9.46
C GLU A 22 -7.23 6.32 9.61
N ASP A 23 -8.48 5.87 9.59
CA ASP A 23 -8.85 4.47 9.85
C ASP A 23 -8.84 3.58 8.58
N LEU A 24 -7.89 3.85 7.67
CA LEU A 24 -7.63 3.00 6.52
C LEU A 24 -6.15 2.90 6.19
N LEU A 25 -5.78 1.75 5.61
CA LEU A 25 -4.47 1.57 4.97
C LEU A 25 -4.50 2.15 3.55
N ALA A 26 -3.69 3.17 3.33
CA ALA A 26 -3.33 3.68 2.03
C ALA A 26 -2.13 2.91 1.47
N VAL A 27 -2.23 2.50 0.20
CA VAL A 27 -1.23 1.65 -0.43
C VAL A 27 -0.58 2.37 -1.60
N GLY A 28 0.71 2.66 -1.48
CA GLY A 28 1.55 3.20 -2.54
C GLY A 28 2.12 2.10 -3.44
N GLY A 29 2.77 2.52 -4.53
CA GLY A 29 3.32 1.62 -5.55
C GLY A 29 4.84 1.63 -5.58
N VAL A 30 5.45 0.45 -5.62
CA VAL A 30 6.90 0.26 -5.86
C VAL A 30 7.17 -0.57 -7.11
N THR A 31 8.40 -0.53 -7.61
CA THR A 31 8.93 -1.46 -8.61
C THR A 31 9.25 -2.83 -7.99
N SER A 32 9.65 -3.79 -8.82
CA SER A 32 10.13 -5.11 -8.37
C SER A 32 11.36 -5.04 -7.46
N GLU A 33 12.12 -3.95 -7.54
CA GLU A 33 13.32 -3.69 -6.74
C GLU A 33 12.97 -2.97 -5.41
N GLY A 34 11.69 -2.73 -5.13
CA GLY A 34 11.24 -2.03 -3.93
C GLY A 34 11.43 -0.51 -3.98
N VAL A 35 11.76 0.05 -5.16
CA VAL A 35 11.92 1.50 -5.35
C VAL A 35 10.56 2.15 -5.57
N LYS A 36 10.32 3.33 -4.97
CA LYS A 36 9.06 4.07 -5.16
C LYS A 36 8.77 4.26 -6.65
N SER A 37 7.57 3.87 -7.08
CA SER A 37 7.09 4.17 -8.42
C SER A 37 6.99 5.68 -8.61
N ASN A 38 7.47 6.19 -9.75
CA ASN A 38 7.40 7.63 -10.05
C ASN A 38 5.97 8.17 -9.94
N GLY A 39 4.98 7.40 -10.39
CA GLY A 39 3.58 7.78 -10.33
C GLY A 39 2.95 7.73 -8.94
N SER A 40 3.54 7.02 -7.97
CA SER A 40 2.94 6.89 -6.64
C SER A 40 2.93 8.22 -5.92
N SER A 41 1.73 8.65 -5.50
CA SER A 41 1.57 9.79 -4.60
C SER A 41 2.32 9.58 -3.28
N VAL A 42 2.72 10.69 -2.66
CA VAL A 42 3.49 10.72 -1.41
C VAL A 42 2.70 11.43 -0.30
N GLY A 43 3.04 11.15 0.94
CA GLY A 43 2.52 11.91 2.08
C GLY A 43 3.28 13.23 2.30
N PRO A 44 3.07 13.85 3.48
CA PRO A 44 2.13 13.43 4.51
C PRO A 44 0.67 13.68 4.09
N SER A 45 -0.30 13.21 4.88
CA SER A 45 -1.67 13.74 4.81
C SER A 45 -1.70 15.21 5.27
N ALA A 46 -2.82 15.90 5.03
CA ALA A 46 -2.97 17.33 5.36
C ALA A 46 -2.76 17.66 6.86
N ASP A 47 -2.98 16.69 7.74
CA ASP A 47 -2.78 16.77 9.19
C ASP A 47 -1.42 16.18 9.66
N GLY A 48 -0.53 15.84 8.73
CA GLY A 48 0.85 15.46 9.03
C GLY A 48 1.09 13.97 9.30
N ARG A 49 0.09 13.09 9.13
CA ARG A 49 0.29 11.64 9.29
C ARG A 49 1.13 11.06 8.15
N ILE A 50 1.89 10.02 8.47
CA ILE A 50 2.62 9.24 7.48
C ILE A 50 1.64 8.62 6.49
N LYS A 51 1.87 8.93 5.21
CA LYS A 51 1.15 8.35 4.08
C LYS A 51 2.11 8.15 2.90
N PRO A 52 1.91 7.14 2.02
CA PRO A 52 1.01 6.00 2.22
C PRO A 52 1.36 5.22 3.50
N ASP A 53 0.47 4.35 3.97
CA ASP A 53 0.80 3.50 5.13
C ASP A 53 1.83 2.44 4.73
N VAL A 54 1.62 1.78 3.59
CA VAL A 54 2.49 0.72 3.11
C VAL A 54 2.59 0.78 1.59
N VAL A 55 3.52 0.02 1.03
CA VAL A 55 3.70 -0.10 -0.42
C VAL A 55 3.67 -1.54 -0.89
N ALA A 56 3.25 -1.74 -2.15
CA ALA A 56 3.31 -3.02 -2.83
C ALA A 56 3.62 -2.83 -4.32
N LEU A 57 3.82 -3.93 -5.05
CA LEU A 57 4.15 -3.90 -6.47
C LEU A 57 3.07 -3.15 -7.26
N GLY A 58 3.45 -2.00 -7.81
CA GLY A 58 2.58 -1.11 -8.58
C GLY A 58 3.13 -0.77 -9.96
N VAL A 59 4.24 -1.38 -10.38
CA VAL A 59 4.85 -1.19 -11.71
C VAL A 59 5.01 -2.53 -12.37
N SER A 60 4.58 -2.61 -13.64
CA SER A 60 4.64 -3.84 -14.43
C SER A 60 4.00 -5.03 -13.69
N THR A 61 2.89 -4.78 -12.99
CA THR A 61 2.14 -5.80 -12.27
C THR A 61 1.38 -6.66 -13.27
N SER A 62 1.47 -7.98 -13.13
CA SER A 62 0.73 -8.92 -13.98
C SER A 62 -0.77 -8.83 -13.68
N THR A 63 -1.59 -8.73 -14.72
CA THR A 63 -3.04 -8.55 -14.65
C THR A 63 -3.72 -9.40 -15.72
N VAL A 64 -4.98 -9.76 -15.48
CA VAL A 64 -5.87 -10.31 -16.51
C VAL A 64 -6.61 -9.16 -17.16
N LYS A 65 -6.50 -9.04 -18.48
CA LYS A 65 -7.18 -8.02 -19.28
C LYS A 65 -8.62 -8.44 -19.60
N SER A 66 -9.43 -7.49 -20.04
CA SER A 66 -10.84 -7.73 -20.41
C SER A 66 -11.04 -8.76 -21.52
N ASN A 67 -10.01 -9.02 -22.33
CA ASN A 67 -10.02 -10.05 -23.38
C ASN A 67 -9.58 -11.44 -22.88
N GLY A 68 -9.42 -11.63 -21.57
CA GLY A 68 -9.03 -12.91 -20.95
C GLY A 68 -7.52 -13.21 -21.01
N ASN A 69 -6.73 -12.42 -21.73
CA ASN A 69 -5.28 -12.59 -21.78
C ASN A 69 -4.59 -11.95 -20.58
N THR A 70 -3.40 -12.45 -20.26
CA THR A 70 -2.52 -11.79 -19.28
C THR A 70 -1.76 -10.62 -19.92
N GLY A 71 -1.37 -9.68 -19.09
CA GLY A 71 -0.42 -8.64 -19.46
C GLY A 71 -0.05 -7.76 -18.27
N PHE A 72 0.70 -6.70 -18.53
CA PHE A 72 1.22 -5.84 -17.48
C PHE A 72 0.51 -4.48 -17.44
N ALA A 73 0.33 -3.96 -16.24
CA ALA A 73 -0.18 -2.62 -15.98
C ALA A 73 0.53 -2.00 -14.77
N SER A 74 0.46 -0.68 -14.64
CA SER A 74 1.12 0.08 -13.58
C SER A 74 0.14 1.07 -12.95
N GLY A 75 0.23 1.24 -11.64
CA GLY A 75 -0.56 2.16 -10.84
C GLY A 75 -0.75 1.67 -9.41
N THR A 76 -0.93 2.60 -8.47
CA THR A 76 -1.24 2.27 -7.07
C THR A 76 -2.56 1.52 -6.92
N SER A 77 -3.46 1.65 -7.90
CA SER A 77 -4.69 0.85 -8.03
C SER A 77 -4.45 -0.65 -8.15
N LEU A 78 -3.24 -1.09 -8.52
CA LEU A 78 -2.87 -2.51 -8.53
C LEU A 78 -2.18 -2.95 -7.24
N ALA A 79 -1.47 -2.03 -6.58
CA ALA A 79 -0.84 -2.28 -5.29
C ALA A 79 -1.89 -2.47 -4.17
N ALA A 80 -2.94 -1.64 -4.15
CA ALA A 80 -4.01 -1.71 -3.16
C ALA A 80 -4.72 -3.09 -3.08
N PRO A 81 -5.20 -3.70 -4.18
CA PRO A 81 -5.83 -5.02 -4.12
C PRO A 81 -4.85 -6.14 -3.75
N LEU A 82 -3.54 -6.02 -4.07
CA LEU A 82 -2.54 -6.99 -3.61
C LEU A 82 -2.47 -7.04 -2.08
N VAL A 83 -2.30 -5.88 -1.44
CA VAL A 83 -2.28 -5.79 0.04
C VAL A 83 -3.64 -6.19 0.62
N THR A 84 -4.76 -5.81 -0.02
CA THR A 84 -6.11 -6.17 0.42
C THR A 84 -6.29 -7.69 0.49
N SER A 85 -5.84 -8.43 -0.53
CA SER A 85 -5.96 -9.89 -0.56
C SER A 85 -5.16 -10.58 0.55
N LEU A 86 -3.95 -10.08 0.82
CA LEU A 86 -3.09 -10.62 1.87
C LEU A 86 -3.64 -10.31 3.27
N VAL A 87 -4.16 -9.10 3.48
CA VAL A 87 -4.84 -8.74 4.73
C VAL A 87 -6.12 -9.53 4.92
N ALA A 88 -6.90 -9.82 3.87
CA ALA A 88 -8.06 -10.67 3.98
C ALA A 88 -7.68 -12.07 4.49
N GLY A 89 -6.61 -12.67 3.97
CA GLY A 89 -6.10 -13.96 4.46
C GLY A 89 -5.57 -13.89 5.90
N LEU A 90 -4.87 -12.80 6.25
CA LEU A 90 -4.43 -12.55 7.62
C LEU A 90 -5.62 -12.49 8.60
N TRP A 91 -6.65 -11.72 8.24
CA TRP A 91 -7.81 -11.52 9.08
C TRP A 91 -8.68 -12.76 9.18
N GLN A 92 -8.74 -13.57 8.11
CA GLN A 92 -9.35 -14.90 8.18
C GLN A 92 -8.65 -15.83 9.17
N ARG A 93 -7.32 -15.69 9.34
CA ARG A 93 -6.55 -16.50 10.30
C ARG A 93 -6.74 -16.07 11.75
N TYR A 94 -6.97 -14.78 11.98
CA TYR A 94 -7.16 -14.13 13.28
C TYR A 94 -8.46 -13.30 13.30
N PRO A 95 -9.63 -13.95 13.24
CA PRO A 95 -10.92 -13.27 13.12
C PRO A 95 -11.31 -12.44 14.35
N GLU A 96 -10.63 -12.64 15.48
CA GLU A 96 -10.80 -11.90 16.72
C GLU A 96 -10.22 -10.47 16.68
N LEU A 97 -9.28 -10.21 15.78
CA LEU A 97 -8.65 -8.90 15.66
C LEU A 97 -9.63 -7.87 15.08
N THR A 98 -9.56 -6.66 15.62
CA THR A 98 -10.23 -5.49 15.06
C THR A 98 -9.53 -5.02 13.79
N ASN A 99 -10.21 -4.16 13.02
CA ASN A 99 -9.61 -3.53 11.85
C ASN A 99 -8.32 -2.76 12.19
N LEU A 100 -8.31 -2.05 13.32
CA LEU A 100 -7.17 -1.25 13.75
C LEU A 100 -5.97 -2.12 14.14
N GLU A 101 -6.20 -3.22 14.84
CA GLU A 101 -5.13 -4.17 15.19
C GLU A 101 -4.52 -4.82 13.94
N VAL A 102 -5.35 -5.24 12.98
CA VAL A 102 -4.87 -5.78 11.71
C VAL A 102 -4.05 -4.73 10.94
N MET A 103 -4.52 -3.48 10.89
CA MET A 103 -3.79 -2.40 10.25
C MET A 103 -2.43 -2.15 10.91
N GLN A 104 -2.39 -2.21 12.25
CA GLN A 104 -1.17 -2.03 13.01
C GLN A 104 -0.17 -3.17 12.77
N LEU A 105 -0.61 -4.43 12.81
CA LEU A 105 0.23 -5.59 12.49
C LEU A 105 0.84 -5.50 11.08
N VAL A 106 0.07 -5.04 10.10
CA VAL A 106 0.55 -4.84 8.73
C VAL A 106 1.67 -3.79 8.69
N ARG A 107 1.51 -2.66 9.39
CA ARG A 107 2.54 -1.61 9.50
C ARG A 107 3.79 -2.11 10.22
N GLU A 108 3.63 -2.84 11.32
CA GLU A 108 4.73 -3.39 12.13
C GLU A 108 5.53 -4.46 11.39
N SER A 109 4.87 -5.24 10.53
CA SER A 109 5.52 -6.27 9.70
C SER A 109 6.33 -5.71 8.53
N ALA A 110 6.23 -4.41 8.25
CA ALA A 110 6.76 -3.82 7.03
C ALA A 110 8.25 -3.48 7.10
N SER A 111 8.89 -3.43 5.93
CA SER A 111 10.35 -3.39 5.78
C SER A 111 11.08 -2.22 6.45
N GLN A 112 10.39 -1.12 6.76
CA GLN A 112 10.94 0.04 7.46
C GLN A 112 10.04 0.51 8.62
N ALA A 113 9.36 -0.42 9.29
CA ALA A 113 8.41 -0.13 10.36
C ALA A 113 8.98 0.77 11.48
N SER A 114 10.27 0.65 11.79
CA SER A 114 10.97 1.45 12.81
C SER A 114 11.36 2.86 12.36
N ALA A 115 11.35 3.13 11.05
CA ALA A 115 11.74 4.41 10.47
C ALA A 115 10.88 4.71 9.23
N PRO A 116 9.56 4.96 9.41
CA PRO A 116 8.68 5.24 8.30
C PRO A 116 8.96 6.62 7.69
N ASP A 117 8.63 6.77 6.40
CA ASP A 117 8.75 8.03 5.68
C ASP A 117 7.49 8.32 4.84
N ASN A 118 7.43 9.50 4.20
CA ASN A 118 6.29 9.89 3.36
C ASN A 118 6.36 9.36 1.92
N LEU A 119 7.38 8.57 1.58
CA LEU A 119 7.59 8.01 0.25
C LEU A 119 7.05 6.57 0.17
N LEU A 120 7.42 5.76 1.15
CA LEU A 120 7.13 4.32 1.25
C LEU A 120 6.28 3.99 2.47
N GLY A 121 6.02 4.94 3.36
CA GLY A 121 5.30 4.67 4.61
C GLY A 121 6.14 3.81 5.54
N TYR A 122 5.51 2.77 6.06
CA TYR A 122 6.16 1.71 6.85
C TYR A 122 6.89 0.68 5.95
N GLY A 123 6.78 0.80 4.63
CA GLY A 123 7.50 -0.04 3.65
C GLY A 123 6.67 -1.19 3.07
N ILE A 124 7.34 -2.25 2.64
CA ILE A 124 6.72 -3.43 2.04
C ILE A 124 6.33 -4.40 3.17
N PRO A 125 5.04 -4.72 3.37
CA PRO A 125 4.60 -5.61 4.44
C PRO A 125 5.07 -7.05 4.25
N ASN A 126 5.44 -7.71 5.35
CA ASN A 126 5.81 -9.13 5.36
C ASN A 126 4.70 -10.00 5.96
N PHE A 127 3.91 -10.65 5.09
CA PHE A 127 2.84 -11.56 5.50
C PHE A 127 3.31 -13.00 5.81
N ARG A 128 4.62 -13.28 5.73
CA ARG A 128 5.20 -14.60 6.01
C ARG A 128 5.90 -14.67 7.36
N ALA A 129 6.26 -13.53 7.95
CA ALA A 129 6.85 -13.50 9.27
C ALA A 129 5.82 -13.99 10.30
N PRO A 130 6.24 -14.74 11.35
CA PRO A 130 5.35 -15.05 12.45
C PRO A 130 4.90 -13.72 13.08
N LEU A 131 3.62 -13.40 12.89
CA LEU A 131 2.96 -12.30 13.59
C LEU A 131 2.67 -12.83 15.00
N THR A 132 3.69 -12.80 15.86
CA THR A 132 3.67 -13.32 17.22
C THR A 132 4.38 -12.37 18.16
#